data_AF-A0AA42ZQM7-F1
#
_entry.id   AF-A0AA42ZQM7-F1
#
_cell.length_a   1.000
_cell.length_b   1.000
_cell.length_c   1.000
_cell.angle_alpha   90.00
_cell.angle_beta   90.00
_cell.angle_gamma   90.00
#
_symmetry.space_group_name_H-M   'P 1'
#
loop_
_entity.id
_entity.type
_entity.pdbx_description
1 polymer ?
#
loop_
_entity_poly.entity_id
_entity_poly.type
_entity_poly.pdbx_seq_one_letter_code
_entity_poly.pdbx_strand_id
1 'polypeptide(L)' 'MTDETVMPLERFQAPYGRAVELLEVRYESGMCLLRVRIREGSRFTILDLDPSTAAHWGGAMSAWAERTGSEGP' A
#
# COMPACT_ATOMS: atom_id res chain seq x y z
N MET A 1 -9.38 -12.03 20.12
CA MET A 1 -8.51 -11.14 19.33
C MET A 1 -8.03 -11.98 18.17
N THR A 2 -8.18 -11.53 16.93
CA THR A 2 -7.63 -12.29 15.81
C THR A 2 -6.11 -12.20 15.94
N ASP A 3 -5.43 -13.33 16.12
CA ASP A 3 -3.98 -13.36 16.10
C ASP A 3 -3.52 -13.04 14.67
N GLU A 4 -3.13 -11.79 14.46
CA GLU A 4 -2.55 -11.30 13.22
C GLU A 4 -1.05 -11.08 13.40
N THR A 5 -0.25 -11.62 12.49
CA THR A 5 1.17 -11.31 12.38
C THR A 5 1.33 -10.20 11.35
N VAL A 6 1.83 -9.05 11.78
CA VAL A 6 2.06 -7.89 10.92
C VAL A 6 3.55 -7.74 10.65
N MET A 7 3.93 -7.72 9.37
CA MET A 7 5.32 -7.59 8.93
C MET A 7 5.46 -6.33 8.06
N PRO A 8 6.34 -5.39 8.40
CA PRO A 8 6.59 -4.22 7.56
C PRO A 8 7.26 -4.65 6.26
N LEU A 9 6.79 -4.12 5.13
CA LEU A 9 7.36 -4.38 3.80
C LEU A 9 8.17 -3.19 3.31
N GLU A 10 7.60 -1.99 3.36
CA GLU A 10 8.24 -0.78 2.83
C GLU A 10 7.62 0.49 3.43
N ARG A 11 8.39 1.58 3.47
CA ARG A 11 7.92 2.89 3.91
C ARG A 11 8.56 4.01 3.10
N PHE A 12 7.72 4.83 2.48
CA PHE A 12 8.17 5.93 1.62
C PHE A 12 7.38 7.22 1.84
N GLN A 13 7.96 8.34 1.38
CA GLN A 13 7.30 9.64 1.35
C GLN A 13 6.56 9.80 0.03
N ALA A 14 5.33 10.29 0.11
CA ALA A 14 4.52 10.71 -1.03
C ALA A 14 4.44 12.25 -1.07
N PRO A 15 4.03 12.84 -2.21
CA PRO A 15 3.88 14.28 -2.33
C PRO A 15 3.02 14.90 -1.22
N TYR A 16 3.25 16.20 -0.97
CA TYR A 16 2.52 17.01 0.02
C TYR A 16 2.73 16.57 1.48
N GLY A 17 3.92 16.04 1.80
CA GLY A 17 4.30 15.67 3.16
C GLY A 17 3.55 14.45 3.70
N ARG A 18 3.06 13.58 2.82
CA ARG A 18 2.38 12.33 3.18
C ARG A 18 3.39 11.21 3.32
N ALA A 19 3.15 10.32 4.27
CA ALA A 19 3.94 9.09 4.40
C ALA A 19 3.05 7.88 4.12
N VAL A 20 3.59 6.91 3.37
CA VAL A 20 2.93 5.63 3.10
C VAL A 20 3.77 4.51 3.70
N GLU A 21 3.10 3.56 4.34
CA GLU A 21 3.69 2.33 4.86
C GLU A 21 2.90 1.14 4.33
N LEU A 22 3.62 0.15 3.82
CA LEU A 22 3.09 -1.13 3.34
C LEU A 22 3.46 -2.21 4.34
N LEU A 23 2.46 -2.98 4.78
CA LEU A 23 2.66 -4.09 5.71
C LEU A 23 1.95 -5.33 5.18
N GLU A 24 2.57 -6.50 5.34
CA GLU A 24 1.90 -7.77 5.17
C GLU A 24 1.20 -8.15 6.49
N VAL A 25 -0.08 -8.51 6.39
CA VAL A 25 -0.88 -8.97 7.54
C VAL A 25 -1.28 -10.41 7.28
N ARG A 26 -0.79 -11.33 8.11
CA ARG A 26 -1.12 -12.76 8.06
C ARG A 26 -2.01 -13.14 9.22
N TYR A 27 -3.11 -13.79 8.92
CA TYR A 27 -4.03 -14.36 9.92
C TYR A 27 -3.84 -15.88 9.99
N GLU A 28 -4.12 -16.46 11.16
CA GLU A 28 -4.05 -17.93 11.35
C GLU A 28 -4.96 -18.72 10.41
N SER A 29 -6.03 -18.11 9.90
CA SER A 29 -6.92 -18.70 8.90
C SER A 29 -6.26 -18.96 7.55
N GLY A 30 -5.02 -18.51 7.35
CA GLY A 30 -4.31 -18.54 6.06
C GLY A 30 -4.59 -17.31 5.20
N MET A 31 -5.45 -16.39 5.64
CA MET A 31 -5.68 -15.13 4.95
C MET A 31 -4.44 -14.23 5.03
N CYS A 32 -4.06 -13.64 3.91
CA CYS A 32 -2.95 -12.70 3.80
C CYS A 32 -3.42 -11.44 3.09
N LEU A 33 -3.23 -10.28 3.71
CA LEU A 33 -3.62 -8.98 3.18
C LEU A 33 -2.39 -8.05 3.12
N LEU A 34 -2.40 -7.14 2.16
CA LEU A 34 -1.51 -5.99 2.13
C LEU A 34 -2.21 -4.82 2.84
N ARG A 35 -1.71 -4.40 3.99
CA ARG A 35 -2.16 -3.22 4.71
C ARG A 35 -1.38 -2.00 4.23
N VAL A 36 -2.10 -1.00 3.74
CA VAL A 36 -1.57 0.30 3.33
C VAL A 36 -1.98 1.33 4.37
N ARG A 37 -0.98 1.97 5.00
CA ARG A 37 -1.19 3.06 5.96
C ARG A 37 -0.71 4.36 5.34
N ILE A 38 -1.60 5.34 5.29
CA ILE A 38 -1.31 6.69 4.79
C ILE A 38 -1.43 7.66 5.95
N ARG A 39 -0.38 8.44 6.19
CA ARG A 39 -0.36 9.51 7.19
C ARG A 39 -0.27 10.88 6.51
N GLU A 40 -1.18 11.77 6.90
CA GLU A 40 -1.20 13.18 6.51
C GLU A 40 -1.39 14.04 7.77
N GLY A 41 -0.28 14.51 8.37
CA GLY A 41 -0.32 15.21 9.65
C GLY A 41 -0.89 14.33 10.78
N SER A 42 -2.08 14.71 11.26
CA SER A 42 -2.87 13.96 12.26
C SER A 42 -3.90 12.99 11.66
N ARG A 43 -4.12 13.04 10.34
CA ARG A 43 -5.02 12.10 9.65
C ARG A 43 -4.29 10.82 9.30
N PHE A 44 -4.98 9.70 9.52
CA PHE A 44 -4.49 8.37 9.22
C PHE A 44 -5.57 7.62 8.46
N THR A 45 -5.19 7.02 7.34
CA THR A 45 -6.03 6.09 6.59
C THR A 45 -5.35 4.73 6.59
N ILE A 46 -6.12 3.68 6.87
CA ILE A 46 -5.69 2.29 6.77
C ILE A 46 -6.61 1.61 5.77
N LEU A 47 -6.02 0.93 4.79
CA LEU A 47 -6.71 0.15 3.77
C LEU A 47 -6.04 -1.22 3.66
N ASP A 48 -6.83 -2.28 3.79
CA ASP A 48 -6.35 -3.64 3.55
C ASP A 48 -6.78 -4.10 2.17
N LEU A 49 -5.84 -4.69 1.43
CA LEU A 49 -6.03 -5.19 0.08
C LEU A 49 -5.73 -6.69 0.04
N ASP A 50 -6.63 -7.47 -0.56
CA ASP A 50 -6.30 -8.83 -0.94
C ASP A 50 -5.26 -8.85 -2.10
N PRO A 51 -4.61 -9.99 -2.37
CA PRO A 51 -3.60 -10.08 -3.41
C PRO A 51 -4.06 -9.68 -4.81
N SER A 52 -5.32 -9.97 -5.17
CA SER A 52 -5.85 -9.63 -6.50
C SER A 52 -6.09 -8.13 -6.66
N THR A 53 -6.63 -7.49 -5.62
CA THR A 53 -6.83 -6.04 -5.57
C THR A 53 -5.48 -5.30 -5.55
N ALA A 54 -4.50 -5.80 -4.77
CA ALA A 54 -3.16 -5.22 -4.73
C ALA A 54 -2.45 -5.30 -6.09
N ALA A 55 -2.53 -6.44 -6.78
CA ALA A 55 -1.96 -6.62 -8.11
C ALA A 55 -2.58 -5.66 -9.14
N HIS A 56 -3.91 -5.52 -9.10
CA HIS A 56 -4.61 -4.57 -9.97
C HIS A 56 -4.16 -3.13 -9.72
N TRP A 57 -4.06 -2.73 -8.44
CA TRP A 57 -3.68 -1.37 -8.09
C TRP A 57 -2.23 -1.05 -8.49
N GLY A 58 -1.30 -1.97 -8.22
CA GLY A 58 0.10 -1.85 -8.64
C GLY A 58 0.23 -1.72 -10.16
N GLY A 59 -0.47 -2.56 -10.93
CA GLY A 59 -0.48 -2.48 -12.39
C GLY A 59 -1.01 -1.14 -12.90
N ALA A 60 -2.10 -0.63 -12.33
CA ALA A 60 -2.66 0.68 -12.70
C ALA A 60 -1.69 1.85 -12.39
N MET A 61 -1.02 1.79 -11.24
CA MET A 61 -0.01 2.79 -10.85
C MET A 61 1.20 2.78 -11.78
N SER A 62 1.75 1.59 -12.08
CA SER A 62 2.88 1.44 -13.00
C SER A 62 2.54 1.92 -14.40
N ALA A 63 1.37 1.51 -14.95
CA ALA A 63 0.93 1.95 -16.27
C ALA A 63 0.77 3.48 -16.36
N TRP A 64 0.26 4.12 -15.30
CA TRP A 64 0.20 5.58 -15.24
C TRP A 64 1.59 6.22 -15.23
N ALA A 65 2.51 5.68 -14.41
CA ALA A 65 3.86 6.20 -14.28
C ALA A 65 4.66 6.07 -15.59
N GLU A 66 4.50 4.97 -16.32
CA GLU A 66 5.13 4.76 -17.63
C GLU A 66 4.63 5.77 -18.67
N ARG A 67 3.31 6.01 -18.73
CA ARG A 67 2.71 6.98 -19.64
C ARG A 67 3.20 8.40 -19.35
N THR A 68 3.19 8.81 -18.08
CA THR A 68 3.57 10.18 -17.69
C THR A 68 5.09 10.38 -17.62
N GLY A 69 5.87 9.33 -17.36
CA GLY A 69 7.34 9.37 -17.39
C GLY A 69 7.90 9.39 -18.81
N SER A 70 7.16 8.83 -19.79
CA SER A 70 7.49 8.91 -21.22
C SER A 70 7.07 10.24 -21.86
N GLU A 71 6.22 11.01 -21.16
CA GLU A 71 5.90 12.41 -21.45
C GLU A 71 6.80 13.33 -20.59
N GLY A 72 8.11 13.26 -20.80
CA GLY A 72 9.05 14.28 -20.32
C GLY A 72 8.98 15.56 -21.19
N PRO A 73 9.35 16.74 -20.67
CA PRO A 73 9.07 18.06 -21.25
C PRO A 73 9.59 18.29 -22.67
#